data_AF-A0A9X2ZHE2-F1
#
_entry.id   AF-A0A9X2ZHE2-F1
#
_cell.length_a   1.000
_cell.length_b   1.000
_cell.length_c   1.000
_cell.angle_alpha   90.00
_cell.angle_beta   90.00
_cell.angle_gamma   90.00
#
_symmetry.space_group_name_H-M   'P 1'
#
loop_
_entity.id
_entity.type
_entity.pdbx_description
1 polymer ?
#
loop_
_entity_poly.entity_id
_entity_poly.type
_entity_poly.pdbx_seq_one_letter_code
_entity_poly.pdbx_strand_id
1 'polypeptide(L)'
;MDYDKFIFCLEAVRDVETETTTEVVKNLEQLAFDQGITSIHKTCDTIEGLEDSLNALLYDDHNFKDYEIIYLVMPGEANNVCLNEYYYSLEEIAEIFEGKMKGKILHFANAKILDLSQEEAQYFLDITGARAISGYGAAFNKITSSSTLDKAFFSLCQDEDDVIEIVEELHQKHYDLCKHLDFRLYY
;
A
#
# COMPACT_ATOMS: atom_id res chain seq x y z
N MET A 1 17.27 -18.52 7.32
CA MET A 1 15.85 -18.90 7.33
C MET A 1 15.23 -17.98 6.33
N ASP A 2 14.64 -18.52 5.26
CA ASP A 2 13.91 -17.71 4.29
C ASP A 2 12.88 -16.90 5.07
N TYR A 3 13.06 -15.58 5.10
CA TYR A 3 11.98 -14.71 5.54
C TYR A 3 10.94 -14.82 4.44
N ASP A 4 9.82 -15.47 4.73
CA ASP A 4 8.71 -15.56 3.77
C ASP A 4 8.31 -14.13 3.39
N LYS A 5 8.53 -13.79 2.12
CA LYS A 5 8.25 -12.48 1.53
C LYS A 5 6.75 -12.24 1.58
N PHE A 6 6.28 -11.38 2.49
CA PHE A 6 4.86 -11.25 2.80
C PHE A 6 4.35 -9.82 2.73
N ILE A 7 3.19 -9.66 2.10
CA ILE A 7 2.48 -8.38 1.98
C ILE A 7 1.15 -8.47 2.74
N PHE A 8 0.85 -7.46 3.54
CA PHE A 8 -0.52 -7.27 4.02
C PHE A 8 -1.27 -6.33 3.08
N CYS A 9 -2.39 -6.79 2.54
CA CYS A 9 -3.25 -6.00 1.65
C CYS A 9 -4.61 -5.75 2.32
N LEU A 10 -4.99 -4.48 2.41
CA LEU A 10 -6.34 -4.06 2.80
C LEU A 10 -7.02 -3.35 1.63
N GLU A 11 -8.10 -3.95 1.13
CA GLU A 11 -8.87 -3.45 0.00
C GLU A 11 -10.22 -2.88 0.43
N ALA A 12 -10.50 -1.66 0.00
CA ALA A 12 -11.81 -1.05 0.11
C ALA A 12 -12.77 -1.67 -0.92
N VAL A 13 -13.87 -2.25 -0.44
CA VAL A 13 -14.94 -2.79 -1.28
C VAL A 13 -16.27 -2.09 -0.99
N ARG A 14 -17.27 -2.29 -1.84
CA ARG A 14 -18.61 -1.69 -1.62
C ARG A 14 -19.38 -2.35 -0.49
N ASP A 15 -19.17 -3.65 -0.32
CA ASP A 15 -19.88 -4.48 0.63
C ASP A 15 -19.00 -5.71 0.92
N VAL A 16 -18.56 -5.85 2.17
CA VAL A 16 -17.71 -6.97 2.59
C VAL A 16 -18.43 -8.32 2.64
N GLU A 17 -19.77 -8.33 2.66
CA GLU A 17 -20.56 -9.57 2.61
C GLU A 17 -20.64 -10.15 1.18
N THR A 18 -20.27 -9.36 0.18
CA THR A 18 -20.29 -9.79 -1.22
C THR A 18 -19.01 -10.55 -1.58
N GLU A 19 -19.14 -11.88 -1.77
CA GLU A 19 -18.03 -12.71 -2.27
C GLU A 19 -17.78 -12.44 -3.76
N THR A 20 -16.76 -11.66 -4.09
CA THR A 20 -16.31 -11.43 -5.47
C THR A 20 -14.79 -11.38 -5.54
N THR A 21 -14.22 -12.11 -6.51
CA THR A 21 -12.77 -12.01 -6.80
C THR A 21 -12.46 -10.69 -7.50
N THR A 22 -11.83 -9.78 -6.77
CA THR A 22 -11.42 -8.47 -7.28
C THR A 22 -10.19 -8.59 -8.20
N GLU A 23 -9.88 -7.53 -8.94
CA GLU A 23 -8.64 -7.47 -9.73
C GLU A 23 -7.41 -7.49 -8.81
N VAL A 24 -7.51 -6.93 -7.60
CA VAL A 24 -6.46 -6.97 -6.57
C VAL A 24 -6.12 -8.41 -6.20
N VAL A 25 -7.13 -9.23 -5.89
CA VAL A 25 -6.90 -10.65 -5.54
C VAL A 25 -6.17 -11.38 -6.67
N LYS A 26 -6.60 -11.20 -7.93
CA LYS A 26 -5.92 -11.82 -9.09
C LYS A 26 -4.46 -11.37 -9.22
N ASN A 27 -4.18 -10.10 -8.92
CA ASN A 27 -2.83 -9.56 -8.97
C ASN A 27 -1.95 -10.11 -7.85
N LEU A 28 -2.50 -10.28 -6.65
CA LEU A 28 -1.80 -10.90 -5.51
C LEU A 28 -1.53 -12.38 -5.75
N GLU A 29 -2.49 -13.12 -6.31
CA GLU A 29 -2.30 -14.53 -6.70
C GLU A 29 -1.20 -14.66 -7.76
N GLN A 30 -1.19 -13.75 -8.74
CA GLN A 30 -0.14 -13.73 -9.75
C GLN A 30 1.23 -13.40 -9.15
N LEU A 31 1.31 -12.47 -8.20
CA LEU A 31 2.55 -12.13 -7.50
C LEU A 31 3.11 -13.34 -6.75
N ALA A 32 2.25 -14.08 -6.05
CA ALA A 32 2.64 -15.31 -5.37
C ALA A 32 3.13 -16.39 -6.34
N PHE A 33 2.46 -16.54 -7.48
CA PHE A 33 2.84 -17.54 -8.50
C PHE A 33 4.15 -17.18 -9.23
N ASP A 34 4.29 -15.93 -9.68
CA ASP A 34 5.41 -15.49 -10.53
C ASP A 34 6.67 -15.17 -9.71
N GLN A 35 6.52 -14.66 -8.49
CA GLN A 35 7.62 -14.09 -7.70
C GLN A 35 7.77 -14.71 -6.30
N GLY A 36 6.87 -15.62 -5.89
CA GLY A 36 6.93 -16.25 -4.58
C GLY A 36 6.60 -15.32 -3.42
N ILE A 37 6.03 -14.13 -3.69
CA ILE A 37 5.64 -13.16 -2.67
C ILE A 37 4.19 -13.42 -2.28
N THR A 38 4.00 -13.95 -1.09
CA THR A 38 2.68 -14.27 -0.55
C THR A 38 2.02 -13.04 0.06
N SER A 39 0.70 -13.09 0.23
CA SER A 39 -0.02 -11.99 0.84
C SER A 39 -1.19 -12.45 1.71
N ILE A 40 -1.52 -11.62 2.69
CA ILE A 40 -2.82 -11.66 3.37
C ILE A 40 -3.68 -10.58 2.75
N HIS A 41 -4.85 -10.96 2.26
CA HIS A 41 -5.84 -10.05 1.72
C HIS A 41 -7.02 -9.92 2.70
N LYS A 42 -7.37 -8.68 3.03
CA LYS A 42 -8.52 -8.31 3.85
C LYS A 42 -9.31 -7.24 3.12
N THR A 43 -10.60 -7.16 3.43
CA THR A 43 -11.51 -6.19 2.85
C THR A 43 -12.21 -5.38 3.93
N CYS A 44 -12.47 -4.10 3.67
CA CYS A 44 -13.33 -3.25 4.49
C CYS A 44 -14.22 -2.40 3.58
N ASP A 45 -15.38 -1.97 4.07
CA ASP A 45 -16.31 -1.09 3.36
C ASP A 45 -16.60 0.21 4.13
N THR A 46 -16.24 0.29 5.41
CA THR A 46 -16.47 1.41 6.32
C THR A 46 -15.17 1.89 6.98
N ILE A 47 -15.17 3.13 7.51
CA ILE A 47 -14.06 3.65 8.32
C ILE A 47 -13.84 2.79 9.58
N GLU A 48 -14.92 2.40 10.26
CA GLU A 48 -14.83 1.48 11.41
C GLU A 48 -14.19 0.15 11.02
N GLY A 49 -14.58 -0.44 9.88
CA GLY A 49 -13.96 -1.66 9.37
C GLY A 49 -12.48 -1.50 8.97
N LEU A 50 -12.09 -0.32 8.49
CA LEU A 50 -10.68 0.04 8.26
C LEU A 50 -9.93 0.08 9.60
N GLU A 51 -10.43 0.82 10.60
CA GLU A 51 -9.82 0.91 11.92
C GLU A 51 -9.68 -0.46 12.58
N ASP A 52 -10.74 -1.28 12.55
CA ASP A 52 -10.74 -2.64 13.08
C ASP A 52 -9.70 -3.52 12.39
N SER A 53 -9.61 -3.44 11.06
CA SER A 53 -8.64 -4.21 10.28
C SER A 53 -7.19 -3.81 10.59
N LEU A 54 -6.92 -2.51 10.71
CA LEU A 54 -5.59 -2.01 11.07
C LEU A 54 -5.25 -2.34 12.52
N ASN A 55 -6.19 -2.22 13.45
CA ASN A 55 -5.94 -2.61 14.85
C ASN A 55 -5.67 -4.12 14.96
N ALA A 56 -6.45 -4.96 14.28
CA ALA A 56 -6.21 -6.39 14.25
C ALA A 56 -4.83 -6.73 13.65
N LEU A 57 -4.43 -6.06 12.57
CA LEU A 57 -3.09 -6.18 12.00
C LEU A 57 -2.00 -5.85 13.03
N LEU A 58 -2.19 -4.79 13.81
CA LEU A 58 -1.19 -4.28 14.74
C LEU A 58 -1.03 -5.11 16.02
N TYR A 59 -2.13 -5.67 16.52
CA TYR A 59 -2.17 -6.29 17.85
C TYR A 59 -2.37 -7.80 17.82
N ASP A 60 -3.08 -8.33 16.82
CA ASP A 60 -3.49 -9.73 16.78
C ASP A 60 -2.70 -10.56 15.75
N ASP A 61 -2.11 -9.92 14.72
CA ASP A 61 -1.39 -10.63 13.67
C ASP A 61 0.06 -10.97 14.07
N HIS A 62 0.32 -12.26 14.31
CA HIS A 62 1.65 -12.76 14.65
C HIS A 62 2.68 -12.65 13.51
N ASN A 63 2.22 -12.52 12.26
CA ASN A 63 3.07 -12.35 11.07
C ASN A 63 3.39 -10.87 10.83
N PHE A 64 2.88 -9.94 11.66
CA PHE A 64 3.08 -8.50 11.48
C PHE A 64 4.56 -8.11 11.32
N LYS A 65 5.46 -8.77 12.05
CA LYS A 65 6.91 -8.55 11.97
C LYS A 65 7.50 -8.91 10.60
N ASP A 66 6.86 -9.79 9.85
CA ASP A 66 7.33 -10.35 8.59
C ASP A 66 6.79 -9.54 7.39
N TYR A 67 5.80 -8.66 7.59
CA TYR A 67 5.34 -7.74 6.55
C TYR A 67 6.32 -6.61 6.33
N GLU A 68 6.91 -6.54 5.14
CA GLU A 68 7.66 -5.37 4.72
C GLU A 68 6.77 -4.30 4.09
N ILE A 69 5.68 -4.73 3.44
CA ILE A 69 4.77 -3.85 2.70
C ILE A 69 3.36 -3.96 3.27
N ILE A 70 2.80 -2.79 3.58
CA ILE A 70 1.37 -2.61 3.88
C ILE A 70 0.73 -1.97 2.65
N TYR A 71 0.00 -2.78 1.87
CA TYR A 71 -0.64 -2.39 0.63
C TYR A 71 -2.09 -1.96 0.88
N LEU A 72 -2.40 -0.69 0.61
CA LEU A 72 -3.71 -0.11 0.83
C LEU A 72 -4.38 0.17 -0.52
N VAL A 73 -5.46 -0.54 -0.83
CA VAL A 73 -6.25 -0.34 -2.04
C VAL A 73 -7.54 0.38 -1.67
N MET A 74 -7.47 1.70 -1.55
CA MET A 74 -8.59 2.50 -1.08
C MET A 74 -8.81 3.71 -2.00
N PRO A 75 -10.06 4.01 -2.39
CA PRO A 75 -10.35 5.23 -3.12
C PRO A 75 -10.19 6.44 -2.19
N GLY A 76 -10.14 7.63 -2.77
CA GLY A 76 -9.91 8.87 -2.04
C GLY A 76 -9.22 9.92 -2.90
N GLU A 77 -8.69 10.94 -2.25
CA GLU A 77 -8.04 12.07 -2.91
C GLU A 77 -6.93 12.63 -2.04
N ALA A 78 -5.80 12.98 -2.67
CA ALA A 78 -4.64 13.61 -2.02
C ALA A 78 -4.26 12.92 -0.70
N ASN A 79 -4.46 13.61 0.44
CA ASN A 79 -4.19 13.15 1.81
C ASN A 79 -5.37 12.43 2.49
N ASN A 80 -6.43 12.04 1.77
CA ASN A 80 -7.57 11.31 2.33
C ASN A 80 -7.84 10.00 1.60
N VAL A 81 -8.34 9.02 2.36
CA VAL A 81 -9.10 7.88 1.83
C VAL A 81 -10.60 8.18 1.96
N CYS A 82 -11.41 7.55 1.12
CA CYS A 82 -12.86 7.71 1.10
C CYS A 82 -13.52 6.33 1.18
N LEU A 83 -14.27 6.05 2.25
CA LEU A 83 -15.05 4.82 2.41
C LEU A 83 -16.50 5.20 2.69
N ASN A 84 -17.45 4.68 1.89
CA ASN A 84 -18.88 4.99 2.01
C ASN A 84 -19.20 6.50 2.11
N GLU A 85 -18.55 7.32 1.27
CA GLU A 85 -18.69 8.78 1.25
C GLU A 85 -18.14 9.51 2.49
N TYR A 86 -17.50 8.80 3.41
CA TYR A 86 -16.76 9.38 4.53
C TYR A 86 -15.28 9.50 4.16
N TYR A 87 -14.73 10.69 4.38
CA TYR A 87 -13.32 10.97 4.21
C TYR A 87 -12.59 10.75 5.53
N TYR A 88 -11.41 10.15 5.42
CA TYR A 88 -10.52 9.90 6.54
C TYR A 88 -9.11 10.23 6.10
N SER A 89 -8.49 11.13 6.85
CA SER A 89 -7.20 11.69 6.51
C SER A 89 -6.07 10.70 6.77
N LEU A 90 -4.97 10.89 6.07
CA LEU A 90 -3.75 10.12 6.30
C LEU A 90 -3.18 10.43 7.67
N GLU A 91 -3.40 11.63 8.20
CA GLU A 91 -3.06 12.00 9.57
C GLU A 91 -3.81 11.13 10.60
N GLU A 92 -5.12 10.94 10.42
CA GLU A 92 -5.92 10.04 11.28
C GLU A 92 -5.45 8.58 11.14
N ILE A 93 -5.15 8.12 9.91
CA ILE A 93 -4.54 6.79 9.70
C ILE A 93 -3.19 6.67 10.41
N ALA A 94 -2.39 7.74 10.42
CA ALA A 94 -1.08 7.74 11.07
C ALA A 94 -1.21 7.53 12.58
N GLU A 95 -2.21 8.16 13.20
CA GLU A 95 -2.51 8.01 14.63
C GLU A 95 -2.89 6.57 15.01
N ILE A 96 -3.55 5.81 14.14
CA ILE A 96 -3.83 4.38 14.41
C ILE A 96 -2.53 3.58 14.48
N PHE A 97 -1.62 3.86 13.55
CA PHE A 97 -0.35 3.15 13.45
C PHE A 97 0.63 3.49 14.57
N GLU A 98 0.68 4.74 15.04
CA GLU A 98 1.40 5.22 16.23
C GLU A 98 2.77 4.53 16.47
N GLY A 99 3.73 4.75 15.57
CA GLY A 99 5.10 4.24 15.68
C GLY A 99 5.29 2.75 15.36
N LYS A 100 4.23 2.01 15.02
CA LYS A 100 4.31 0.56 14.77
C LYS A 100 4.74 0.19 13.35
N MET A 101 4.86 1.15 12.44
CA MET A 101 5.25 0.88 11.04
C MET A 101 6.76 0.82 10.82
N LYS A 102 7.56 0.71 11.88
CA LYS A 102 9.02 0.70 11.78
C LYS A 102 9.54 -0.33 10.78
N GLY A 103 10.30 0.15 9.80
CA GLY A 103 10.89 -0.66 8.74
C GLY A 103 9.92 -1.07 7.63
N LYS A 104 8.65 -0.67 7.70
CA LYS A 104 7.63 -1.00 6.71
C LYS A 104 7.46 0.12 5.69
N ILE A 105 7.09 -0.26 4.48
CA ILE A 105 6.63 0.67 3.44
C ILE A 105 5.10 0.60 3.38
N LEU A 106 4.45 1.75 3.44
CA LEU A 106 3.03 1.85 3.13
C LEU A 106 2.89 2.22 1.66
N HIS A 107 2.14 1.41 0.92
CA HIS A 107 1.91 1.63 -0.50
C HIS A 107 0.42 1.80 -0.78
N PHE A 108 0.04 2.95 -1.32
CA PHE A 108 -1.31 3.22 -1.79
C PHE A 108 -1.44 2.87 -3.27
N ALA A 109 -2.36 1.95 -3.59
CA ALA A 109 -2.69 1.64 -4.97
C ALA A 109 -3.23 2.88 -5.71
N ASN A 110 -3.20 2.83 -7.05
CA ASN A 110 -3.81 3.87 -7.91
C ASN A 110 -5.36 3.90 -7.87
N ALA A 111 -5.97 3.40 -6.80
CA ALA A 111 -7.36 3.65 -6.46
C ALA A 111 -7.59 5.10 -6.00
N LYS A 112 -6.55 5.76 -5.52
CA LYS A 112 -6.50 7.21 -5.28
C LYS A 112 -5.20 7.81 -5.83
N ILE A 113 -5.20 9.13 -5.99
CA ILE A 113 -3.96 9.90 -6.15
C ILE A 113 -3.35 10.10 -4.76
N LEU A 114 -2.02 9.93 -4.65
CA LEU A 114 -1.23 10.29 -3.48
C LEU A 114 -0.47 11.59 -3.78
N ASP A 115 -1.04 12.69 -3.31
CA ASP A 115 -0.47 14.02 -3.45
C ASP A 115 -0.34 14.67 -2.08
N LEU A 116 0.80 14.38 -1.45
CA LEU A 116 1.16 14.95 -0.15
C LEU A 116 2.17 16.08 -0.35
N SER A 117 1.96 17.14 0.39
CA SER A 117 3.01 18.12 0.69
C SER A 117 4.13 17.48 1.52
N GLN A 118 5.28 18.15 1.57
CA GLN A 118 6.39 17.68 2.41
C GLN A 118 6.01 17.63 3.89
N GLU A 119 5.18 18.57 4.37
CA GLU A 119 4.74 18.62 5.77
C GLU A 119 3.82 17.44 6.10
N GLU A 120 2.84 17.15 5.25
CA GLU A 120 1.92 16.00 5.44
C GLU A 120 2.69 14.67 5.39
N ALA A 121 3.60 14.52 4.43
CA ALA A 121 4.41 13.30 4.31
C ALA A 121 5.34 13.12 5.51
N GLN A 122 6.03 14.18 5.94
CA GLN A 122 6.92 14.12 7.11
C GLN A 122 6.13 13.81 8.38
N TYR A 123 4.97 14.45 8.58
CA TYR A 123 4.09 14.15 9.71
C TYR A 123 3.69 12.67 9.71
N PHE A 124 3.24 12.15 8.56
CA PHE A 124 2.85 10.75 8.46
C PHE A 124 4.01 9.80 8.82
N LEU A 125 5.21 10.04 8.30
CA LEU A 125 6.39 9.22 8.59
C LEU A 125 6.80 9.32 10.06
N ASP A 126 6.79 10.51 10.65
CA ASP A 126 7.16 10.75 12.05
C ASP A 126 6.20 10.05 13.02
N ILE A 127 4.89 10.11 12.74
CA ILE A 127 3.87 9.50 13.60
C ILE A 127 3.81 7.98 13.42
N THR A 128 3.88 7.47 12.19
CA THR A 128 3.81 6.02 11.94
C THR A 128 5.11 5.29 12.22
N GLY A 129 6.25 5.98 12.09
CA GLY A 129 7.58 5.39 12.09
C GLY A 129 7.91 4.60 10.82
N ALA A 130 7.10 4.73 9.75
CA ALA A 130 7.29 4.01 8.50
C ALA A 130 8.62 4.37 7.82
N ARG A 131 9.18 3.42 7.06
CA ARG A 131 10.38 3.67 6.24
C ARG A 131 10.05 4.59 5.07
N ALA A 132 8.89 4.40 4.46
CA ALA A 132 8.41 5.23 3.37
C ALA A 132 6.90 5.10 3.19
N ILE A 133 6.31 6.10 2.55
CA ILE A 133 4.98 6.05 1.96
C ILE A 133 5.09 6.23 0.45
N SER A 134 4.41 5.38 -0.31
CA SER A 134 4.47 5.36 -1.78
C SER A 134 3.10 5.27 -2.41
N GLY A 135 3.02 5.68 -3.67
CA GLY A 135 1.78 5.67 -4.45
C GLY A 135 1.96 6.41 -5.77
N TYR A 136 0.89 7.05 -6.24
CA TYR A 136 0.82 7.58 -7.60
C TYR A 136 0.22 8.98 -7.63
N GLY A 137 0.83 9.90 -8.38
CA GLY A 137 0.37 11.28 -8.56
C GLY A 137 -0.63 11.49 -9.67
N ALA A 138 -0.79 10.52 -10.57
CA ALA A 138 -1.73 10.58 -11.68
C ALA A 138 -2.74 9.44 -11.61
N ALA A 139 -4.03 9.77 -11.66
CA ALA A 139 -5.09 8.77 -11.75
C ALA A 139 -5.07 8.11 -13.12
N PHE A 140 -5.18 6.78 -13.15
CA PHE A 140 -5.31 6.03 -14.39
C PHE A 140 -6.42 4.99 -14.30
N ASN A 141 -7.42 5.12 -15.18
CA ASN A 141 -8.63 4.29 -15.19
C ASN A 141 -8.42 2.82 -15.61
N LYS A 142 -7.18 2.31 -15.58
CA LYS A 142 -6.86 0.90 -15.81
C LYS A 142 -5.93 0.41 -14.71
N ILE A 143 -6.53 -0.13 -13.65
CA ILE A 143 -5.88 -0.79 -12.50
C ILE A 143 -4.79 -1.78 -12.98
N THR A 144 -4.96 -2.40 -14.14
CA THR A 144 -3.98 -3.32 -14.73
C THR A 144 -2.60 -2.68 -14.95
N SER A 145 -2.51 -1.40 -15.34
CA SER A 145 -1.21 -0.75 -15.57
C SER A 145 -0.50 -0.37 -14.29
N SER A 146 -1.22 0.11 -13.27
CA SER A 146 -0.63 0.38 -11.95
C SER A 146 -0.22 -0.92 -11.25
N SER A 147 -1.02 -1.99 -11.38
CA SER A 147 -0.68 -3.30 -10.80
C SER A 147 0.63 -3.89 -11.34
N THR A 148 1.05 -3.51 -12.56
CA THR A 148 2.36 -3.91 -13.10
C THR A 148 3.49 -3.23 -12.33
N LEU A 149 3.34 -1.95 -12.00
CA LEU A 149 4.30 -1.23 -11.17
C LEU A 149 4.26 -1.70 -9.72
N ASP A 150 3.08 -1.93 -9.16
CA ASP A 150 2.93 -2.48 -7.79
C ASP A 150 3.73 -3.78 -7.67
N LYS A 151 3.51 -4.73 -8.60
CA LYS A 151 4.24 -6.02 -8.61
C LYS A 151 5.76 -5.84 -8.76
N ALA A 152 6.20 -4.93 -9.62
CA ALA A 152 7.63 -4.68 -9.82
C ALA A 152 8.26 -4.04 -8.58
N PHE A 153 7.59 -3.04 -8.00
CA PHE A 153 8.04 -2.35 -6.79
C PHE A 153 8.11 -3.31 -5.61
N PHE A 154 7.08 -4.14 -5.42
CA PHE A 154 7.06 -5.13 -4.34
C PHE A 154 8.20 -6.12 -4.47
N SER A 155 8.47 -6.62 -5.68
CA SER A 155 9.63 -7.49 -5.93
C SER A 155 10.93 -6.85 -5.49
N LEU A 156 11.14 -5.58 -5.85
CA LEU A 156 12.38 -4.86 -5.55
C LEU A 156 12.55 -4.63 -4.05
N CYS A 157 11.47 -4.26 -3.34
CA CYS A 157 11.51 -4.12 -1.89
C CYS A 157 11.95 -5.42 -1.19
N GLN A 158 11.57 -6.58 -1.71
CA GLN A 158 11.97 -7.85 -1.10
C GLN A 158 13.46 -8.21 -1.30
N ASP A 159 14.18 -7.49 -2.16
CA ASP A 159 15.57 -7.78 -2.51
C ASP A 159 16.54 -6.66 -2.09
N GLU A 160 16.03 -5.43 -1.85
CA GLU A 160 16.80 -4.24 -1.51
C GLU A 160 16.15 -3.47 -0.34
N ASP A 161 16.95 -2.97 0.60
CA ASP A 161 16.49 -2.23 1.78
C ASP A 161 16.48 -0.71 1.56
N ASP A 162 17.33 -0.19 0.65
CA ASP A 162 17.42 1.23 0.34
C ASP A 162 16.30 1.66 -0.62
N VAL A 163 15.38 2.48 -0.10
CA VAL A 163 14.22 2.97 -0.86
C VAL A 163 14.58 3.83 -2.06
N ILE A 164 15.75 4.48 -2.05
CA ILE A 164 16.26 5.25 -3.19
C ILE A 164 16.68 4.29 -4.29
N GLU A 165 17.48 3.26 -3.95
CA GLU A 165 17.93 2.25 -4.92
C GLU A 165 16.74 1.49 -5.52
N ILE A 166 15.75 1.12 -4.70
CA ILE A 166 14.50 0.51 -5.17
C ILE A 166 13.82 1.39 -6.24
N VAL A 167 13.64 2.68 -5.98
CA VAL A 167 12.94 3.58 -6.91
C VAL A 167 13.76 3.87 -8.15
N GLU A 168 15.08 4.00 -8.02
CA GLU A 168 15.98 4.14 -9.17
C GLU A 168 15.88 2.91 -10.09
N GLU A 169 15.92 1.70 -9.53
CA GLU A 169 15.79 0.46 -10.30
C GLU A 169 14.40 0.32 -10.93
N LEU A 170 13.34 0.69 -10.19
CA LEU A 170 11.98 0.71 -10.71
C LEU A 170 11.88 1.64 -11.93
N HIS A 171 12.44 2.85 -11.85
CA HIS A 171 12.47 3.80 -12.96
C HIS A 171 13.34 3.32 -14.13
N GLN A 172 14.45 2.62 -13.87
CA GLN A 172 15.27 2.04 -14.94
C GLN A 172 14.52 0.96 -15.71
N LYS A 173 13.77 0.09 -15.02
CA LYS A 173 13.01 -1.01 -15.62
C LYS A 173 11.70 -0.56 -16.26
N HIS A 174 11.03 0.44 -15.68
CA HIS A 174 9.65 0.82 -16.03
C HIS A 174 9.47 2.33 -16.24
N TYR A 175 10.48 3.02 -16.78
CA TYR A 175 10.53 4.48 -16.94
C TYR A 175 9.22 5.11 -17.45
N ASP A 176 8.68 4.60 -18.56
CA ASP A 176 7.47 5.15 -19.15
C ASP A 176 6.29 5.03 -18.20
N LEU A 177 6.07 3.86 -17.57
CA LEU A 177 4.97 3.67 -16.64
C LEU A 177 5.12 4.55 -15.40
N CYS A 178 6.32 4.59 -14.79
CA CYS A 178 6.58 5.43 -13.62
C CYS A 178 6.29 6.90 -13.92
N LYS A 179 6.68 7.39 -15.10
CA LYS A 179 6.43 8.77 -15.54
C LYS A 179 4.95 9.04 -15.82
N HIS A 180 4.24 8.09 -16.44
CA HIS A 180 2.83 8.29 -16.79
C HIS A 180 1.91 8.22 -15.58
N LEU A 181 2.21 7.35 -14.61
CA LEU A 181 1.45 7.21 -13.36
C LEU A 181 1.94 8.17 -12.27
N ASP A 182 3.02 8.91 -12.54
CA ASP A 182 3.68 9.79 -11.58
C ASP A 182 3.97 9.05 -10.27
N PHE A 183 4.74 7.96 -10.33
CA PHE A 183 5.10 7.17 -9.16
C PHE A 183 5.80 8.08 -8.13
N ARG A 184 5.33 8.02 -6.88
CA ARG A 184 5.79 8.88 -5.79
C ARG A 184 6.24 8.04 -4.61
N LEU A 185 7.34 8.47 -4.01
CA LEU A 185 7.89 7.95 -2.77
C LEU A 185 8.21 9.14 -1.86
N TYR A 186 7.76 9.07 -0.62
CA TYR A 186 8.14 9.98 0.45
C TYR A 186 8.81 9.14 1.55
N TYR A 187 9.99 9.56 2.02
CA TYR A 187 10.86 8.81 2.93
C TYR A 187 11.72 9.75 3.78
#